data_AF-A0A970JKH9-F1
#
_entry.id   AF-A0A970JKH9-F1
#
_cell.length_a   1.000
_cell.length_b   1.000
_cell.length_c   1.000
_cell.angle_alpha   90.00
_cell.angle_beta   90.00
_cell.angle_gamma   90.00
#
_symmetry.space_group_name_H-M   'P 1'
#
loop_
_entity.id
_entity.type
_entity.pdbx_description
1 polymer ?
#
loop_
_entity_poly.entity_id
_entity_poly.type
_entity_poly.pdbx_seq_one_letter_code
_entity_poly.pdbx_strand_id
1 'polypeptide(L)'
;PEYQGVIISPTDAILMADSRTLLVVTDVNRPDMVESEELLLSCNRVAVVDHHRRSASYIDNAALNFHEPYASSASELVSELLSYMGGQSPILKVEAEAMLAGIVLDTKNFTMRTGVRTFEAAARLRSAGADTVEIKRLFQTDFESCVDRYDIVRRAHMHRGGIAISMSEKTVDRTIAAQAADELLNVLNVQASFVLFPEGDEIVISARSLGNINVQVILEKMGGGGHLNMAGAQIRGQSAEVVLSRLYEVIDEYLDK
;
A
#
# COMPACT_ATOMS: atom_id res chain seq x y z
N PRO A 1 26.46 -9.74 -5.50
CA PRO A 1 27.84 -9.19 -5.66
C PRO A 1 27.82 -7.73 -6.11
N GLU A 2 26.91 -7.42 -7.04
CA GLU A 2 26.78 -6.16 -7.77
C GLU A 2 26.41 -4.96 -6.86
N TYR A 3 25.59 -5.17 -5.82
CA TYR A 3 25.20 -4.12 -4.86
C TYR A 3 25.82 -4.28 -3.47
N GLN A 4 26.84 -5.12 -3.34
CA GLN A 4 27.47 -5.35 -2.02
C GLN A 4 28.10 -4.05 -1.51
N GLY A 5 27.66 -3.59 -0.33
CA GLY A 5 28.13 -2.34 0.27
C GLY A 5 27.49 -1.07 -0.32
N VAL A 6 26.49 -1.19 -1.21
CA VAL A 6 25.72 -0.04 -1.72
C VAL A 6 24.64 0.39 -0.73
N ILE A 7 24.01 -0.56 -0.04
CA ILE A 7 23.06 -0.27 1.04
C ILE A 7 23.88 -0.03 2.32
N ILE A 8 23.81 1.18 2.84
CA ILE A 8 24.55 1.65 4.02
C ILE A 8 23.59 2.23 5.05
N SER A 9 24.03 2.32 6.31
CA SER A 9 23.21 2.93 7.35
C SER A 9 23.07 4.44 7.13
N PRO A 10 21.99 5.08 7.64
CA PRO A 10 21.88 6.54 7.61
C PRO A 10 23.08 7.25 8.24
N THR A 11 23.64 6.71 9.33
CA THR A 11 24.82 7.24 9.98
C THR A 11 26.04 7.24 9.05
N ASP A 12 26.29 6.13 8.35
CA ASP A 12 27.40 6.04 7.40
C ASP A 12 27.17 6.99 6.22
N ALA A 13 25.94 7.11 5.72
CA ALA A 13 25.58 8.03 4.65
C ALA A 13 25.85 9.49 5.02
N ILE A 14 25.51 9.91 6.25
CA ILE A 14 25.80 11.25 6.76
C ILE A 14 27.31 11.50 6.80
N LEU A 15 28.09 10.52 7.27
CA LEU A 15 29.56 10.63 7.34
C LEU A 15 30.22 10.68 5.95
N MET A 16 29.60 10.06 4.94
CA MET A 16 30.07 10.06 3.55
C MET A 16 29.63 11.30 2.76
N ALA A 17 28.58 11.98 3.20
CA ALA A 17 28.02 13.12 2.48
C ALA A 17 28.96 14.34 2.52
N ASP A 18 29.10 15.03 1.39
CA ASP A 18 29.81 16.30 1.28
C ASP A 18 28.91 17.38 0.66
N SER A 19 29.44 18.61 0.55
CA SER A 19 28.71 19.75 -0.02
C SER A 19 28.25 19.57 -1.49
N ARG A 20 28.77 18.57 -2.20
CA ARG A 20 28.43 18.25 -3.60
C ARG A 20 27.47 17.07 -3.71
N THR A 21 27.25 16.32 -2.64
CA THR A 21 26.29 15.20 -2.59
C THR A 21 24.91 15.66 -3.03
N LEU A 22 24.27 14.85 -3.88
CA LEU A 22 22.85 14.95 -4.21
C LEU A 22 22.13 13.83 -3.46
N LEU A 23 21.23 14.18 -2.55
CA LEU A 23 20.32 13.23 -1.94
C LEU A 23 19.10 13.06 -2.86
N VAL A 24 18.77 11.82 -3.22
CA VAL A 24 17.56 11.52 -4.01
C VAL A 24 16.55 10.82 -3.11
N VAL A 25 15.40 11.45 -2.91
CA VAL A 25 14.28 10.91 -2.15
C VAL A 25 13.24 10.39 -3.13
N THR A 26 12.83 9.14 -2.96
CA THR A 26 11.87 8.47 -3.84
C THR A 26 10.64 8.04 -3.06
N ASP A 27 9.47 8.10 -3.68
CA ASP A 27 8.18 7.57 -3.20
C ASP A 27 7.60 8.22 -1.94
N VAL A 28 8.31 9.17 -1.35
CA VAL A 28 7.82 10.01 -0.25
C VAL A 28 8.17 11.46 -0.51
N ASN A 29 7.31 12.35 -0.03
CA ASN A 29 7.51 13.79 -0.15
C ASN A 29 7.42 14.55 1.18
N ARG A 30 7.32 13.83 2.28
CA ARG A 30 7.21 14.35 3.65
C ARG A 30 8.51 14.07 4.41
N PRO A 31 9.12 15.07 5.06
CA PRO A 31 10.34 14.88 5.86
C PRO A 31 10.18 13.81 6.93
N ASP A 32 9.01 13.73 7.58
CA ASP A 32 8.75 12.78 8.65
C ASP A 32 8.53 11.32 8.18
N MET A 33 8.49 11.11 6.85
CA MET A 33 8.30 9.79 6.23
C MET A 33 9.58 9.26 5.56
N VAL A 34 10.67 10.04 5.51
CA VAL A 34 11.93 9.54 4.98
C VAL A 34 12.60 8.57 5.96
N GLU A 35 13.49 7.71 5.45
CA GLU A 35 14.24 6.77 6.28
C GLU A 35 15.09 7.47 7.36
N SER A 36 15.61 8.66 7.06
CA SER A 36 16.37 9.48 8.02
C SER A 36 16.18 10.96 7.76
N GLU A 37 15.44 11.62 8.65
CA GLU A 37 15.26 13.07 8.62
C GLU A 37 16.59 13.81 8.87
N GLU A 38 17.47 13.25 9.72
CA GLU A 38 18.81 13.80 9.97
C GLU A 38 19.67 13.85 8.69
N LEU A 39 19.65 12.79 7.87
CA LEU A 39 20.34 12.77 6.58
C LEU A 39 19.74 13.79 5.61
N LEU A 40 18.41 13.87 5.56
CA LEU A 40 17.71 14.86 4.73
C LEU A 40 18.12 16.28 5.08
N LEU A 41 18.17 16.62 6.37
CA LEU A 41 18.56 17.95 6.85
C LEU A 41 20.07 18.24 6.68
N SER A 42 20.90 17.20 6.61
CA SER A 42 22.35 17.34 6.41
C SER A 42 22.75 17.59 4.95
N CYS A 43 21.86 17.31 3.99
CA CYS A 43 22.13 17.47 2.56
C CYS A 43 21.56 18.78 2.00
N ASN A 44 22.43 19.63 1.44
CA ASN A 44 22.02 20.92 0.86
C ASN A 44 21.39 20.80 -0.55
N ARG A 45 21.51 19.65 -1.20
CA ARG A 45 20.97 19.40 -2.55
C ARG A 45 20.12 18.14 -2.51
N VAL A 46 18.82 18.32 -2.70
CA VAL A 46 17.84 17.23 -2.66
C VAL A 46 17.09 17.16 -3.99
N ALA A 47 16.92 15.96 -4.54
CA ALA A 47 15.99 15.66 -5.62
C ALA A 47 14.85 14.80 -5.06
N VAL A 48 13.61 15.10 -5.42
CA VAL A 48 12.43 14.33 -5.00
C VAL A 48 11.76 13.73 -6.24
N VAL A 49 11.48 12.43 -6.22
CA VAL A 49 10.72 11.70 -7.25
C VAL A 49 9.55 10.99 -6.56
N ASP A 50 8.34 11.50 -6.75
CA ASP A 50 7.18 11.01 -6.01
C ASP A 50 5.87 11.11 -6.82
N HIS A 51 4.88 10.32 -6.45
CA HIS A 51 3.55 10.28 -7.07
C HIS A 51 2.41 10.49 -6.05
N HIS A 52 2.72 10.72 -4.78
CA HIS A 52 1.72 10.98 -3.74
C HIS A 52 1.30 12.45 -3.73
N ARG A 53 0.01 12.73 -3.56
CA ARG A 53 -0.49 14.11 -3.41
C ARG A 53 0.26 14.85 -2.29
N ARG A 54 0.53 16.14 -2.50
CA ARG A 54 1.17 16.98 -1.46
C ARG A 54 0.32 17.04 -0.21
N SER A 55 0.99 16.93 0.94
CA SER A 55 0.43 17.17 2.26
C SER A 55 0.80 18.56 2.78
N ALA A 56 0.35 18.92 3.98
CA ALA A 56 0.72 20.19 4.62
C ALA A 56 2.22 20.25 4.99
N SER A 57 2.81 19.10 5.32
CA SER A 57 4.27 18.91 5.46
C SER A 57 4.84 18.43 4.13
N TYR A 58 5.97 19.02 3.69
CA TYR A 58 6.58 18.73 2.40
C TYR A 58 8.10 19.00 2.42
N ILE A 59 8.88 18.28 1.61
CA ILE A 59 10.30 18.54 1.42
C ILE A 59 10.46 19.80 0.55
N ASP A 60 10.67 20.94 1.20
CA ASP A 60 10.83 22.23 0.55
C ASP A 60 12.23 22.40 -0.08
N ASN A 61 12.33 23.31 -1.06
CA ASN A 61 13.59 23.72 -1.71
C ASN A 61 14.41 22.60 -2.38
N ALA A 62 13.77 21.52 -2.82
CA ALA A 62 14.43 20.51 -3.64
C ALA A 62 14.99 21.11 -4.94
N ALA A 63 16.24 20.79 -5.27
CA ALA A 63 16.91 21.20 -6.50
C ALA A 63 16.26 20.60 -7.75
N LEU A 64 15.64 19.42 -7.60
CA LEU A 64 14.76 18.81 -8.58
C LEU A 64 13.53 18.26 -7.86
N ASN A 65 12.35 18.55 -8.39
CA ASN A 65 11.11 18.03 -7.84
C ASN A 65 10.28 17.44 -8.98
N PHE A 66 10.39 16.13 -9.17
CA PHE A 66 9.62 15.39 -10.16
C PHE A 66 8.43 14.71 -9.48
N HIS A 67 7.33 15.45 -9.40
CA HIS A 67 6.15 15.05 -8.65
C HIS A 67 4.92 14.97 -9.56
N GLU A 68 4.39 13.76 -9.75
CA GLU A 68 3.28 13.45 -10.67
C GLU A 68 2.16 12.67 -9.94
N PRO A 69 1.17 13.34 -9.34
CA PRO A 69 0.10 12.70 -8.53
C PRO A 69 -0.76 11.63 -9.22
N TYR A 70 -0.68 11.56 -10.56
CA TYR A 70 -1.45 10.65 -11.40
C TYR A 70 -0.62 9.48 -11.93
N ALA A 71 0.69 9.47 -11.71
CA ALA A 71 1.55 8.35 -12.06
C ALA A 71 1.25 7.15 -11.15
N SER A 72 1.47 5.94 -11.66
CA SER A 72 1.09 4.75 -10.91
C SER A 72 1.94 4.51 -9.67
N SER A 73 3.22 4.86 -9.74
CA SER A 73 4.27 4.56 -8.75
C SER A 73 5.49 5.44 -8.97
N ALA A 74 6.35 5.58 -7.96
CA ALA A 74 7.68 6.16 -8.15
C ALA A 74 8.53 5.36 -9.16
N SER A 75 8.36 4.04 -9.23
CA SER A 75 9.03 3.17 -10.22
C SER A 75 8.67 3.50 -11.67
N GLU A 76 7.42 3.91 -11.95
CA GLU A 76 7.01 4.41 -13.27
C GLU A 76 7.83 5.66 -13.64
N LEU A 77 7.91 6.63 -12.71
CA LEU A 77 8.62 7.89 -12.92
C LEU A 77 10.13 7.68 -13.11
N VAL A 78 10.74 6.81 -12.31
CA VAL A 78 12.17 6.48 -12.44
C VAL A 78 12.44 5.78 -13.78
N SER A 79 11.56 4.86 -14.21
CA SER A 79 11.68 4.20 -15.52
C SER A 79 11.65 5.20 -16.69
N GLU A 80 10.81 6.23 -16.60
CA GLU A 80 10.78 7.31 -17.58
C GLU A 80 12.07 8.14 -17.58
N LEU A 81 12.56 8.56 -16.40
CA LEU A 81 13.81 9.31 -16.28
C LEU A 81 14.99 8.57 -16.90
N LEU A 82 15.11 7.27 -16.61
CA LEU A 82 16.17 6.41 -17.16
C LEU A 82 16.15 6.37 -18.70
N SER A 83 14.98 6.53 -19.30
CA SER A 83 14.83 6.52 -20.76
C SER A 83 15.39 7.77 -21.43
N TYR A 84 15.46 8.89 -20.71
CA TYR A 84 16.08 10.13 -21.19
C TYR A 84 17.60 10.18 -20.98
N MET A 85 18.15 9.33 -20.10
CA MET A 85 19.57 9.37 -19.71
C MET A 85 20.53 8.74 -20.73
N GLY A 86 20.04 8.24 -21.87
CA GLY A 86 20.91 7.91 -23.00
C GLY A 86 21.97 6.85 -22.72
N GLY A 87 21.55 5.67 -22.24
CA GLY A 87 22.23 4.39 -22.51
C GLY A 87 23.65 4.15 -21.96
N GLN A 88 24.14 4.90 -20.98
CA GLN A 88 25.50 4.67 -20.46
C GLN A 88 25.64 3.38 -19.63
N SER A 89 24.55 2.82 -19.11
CA SER A 89 24.52 1.45 -18.57
C SER A 89 23.15 0.82 -18.85
N PRO A 90 23.08 -0.45 -19.31
CA PRO A 90 21.82 -1.16 -19.37
C PRO A 90 21.27 -1.34 -17.95
N ILE A 91 19.94 -1.23 -17.79
CA ILE A 91 19.25 -1.62 -16.56
C ILE A 91 19.51 -3.12 -16.36
N LEU A 92 20.05 -3.49 -15.20
CA LEU A 92 20.27 -4.89 -14.85
C LEU A 92 18.94 -5.59 -14.63
N LYS A 93 18.91 -6.90 -14.88
CA LYS A 93 17.70 -7.71 -14.69
C LYS A 93 17.08 -7.51 -13.30
N VAL A 94 17.89 -7.53 -12.25
CA VAL A 94 17.41 -7.35 -10.87
C VAL A 94 16.83 -5.95 -10.61
N GLU A 95 17.38 -4.90 -11.22
CA GLU A 95 16.83 -3.53 -11.14
C GLU A 95 15.48 -3.46 -11.85
N ALA A 96 15.40 -4.07 -13.04
CA ALA A 96 14.17 -4.11 -13.81
C ALA A 96 13.07 -4.88 -13.09
N GLU A 97 13.40 -6.00 -12.43
CA GLU A 97 12.49 -6.78 -11.59
C GLU A 97 12.01 -5.99 -10.39
N ALA A 98 12.91 -5.31 -9.66
CA ALA A 98 12.56 -4.48 -8.52
C ALA A 98 11.63 -3.32 -8.90
N MET A 99 11.95 -2.60 -9.99
CA MET A 99 11.10 -1.51 -10.49
C MET A 99 9.74 -2.02 -10.95
N LEU A 100 9.68 -3.13 -11.68
CA LEU A 100 8.42 -3.69 -12.16
C LEU A 100 7.58 -4.25 -11.01
N ALA A 101 8.21 -4.83 -9.98
CA ALA A 101 7.55 -5.23 -8.74
C ALA A 101 6.88 -4.03 -8.05
N GLY A 102 7.56 -2.88 -7.96
CA GLY A 102 6.99 -1.64 -7.43
C GLY A 102 5.75 -1.18 -8.22
N ILE A 103 5.82 -1.17 -9.56
CA ILE A 103 4.66 -0.85 -10.41
C ILE A 103 3.51 -1.81 -10.12
N VAL A 104 3.78 -3.12 -10.09
CA VAL A 104 2.76 -4.15 -9.86
C VAL A 104 2.10 -4.00 -8.48
N LEU A 105 2.88 -3.65 -7.46
CA LEU A 105 2.39 -3.46 -6.10
C LEU A 105 1.42 -2.27 -6.01
N ASP A 106 1.86 -1.08 -6.43
CA ASP A 106 1.06 0.15 -6.30
C ASP A 106 -0.19 0.14 -7.18
N THR A 107 -0.10 -0.54 -8.32
CA THR A 107 -1.22 -0.68 -9.25
C THR A 107 -2.18 -1.82 -8.90
N LYS A 108 -1.92 -2.61 -7.85
CA LYS A 108 -2.63 -3.86 -7.58
C LYS A 108 -2.74 -4.74 -8.84
N ASN A 109 -1.60 -5.07 -9.47
CA ASN A 109 -1.52 -5.78 -10.75
C ASN A 109 -2.26 -5.06 -11.89
N PHE A 110 -1.95 -3.78 -12.11
CA PHE A 110 -2.50 -2.95 -13.21
C PHE A 110 -4.00 -2.67 -13.14
N THR A 111 -4.64 -2.84 -11.97
CA THR A 111 -6.08 -2.60 -11.78
C THR A 111 -6.39 -1.23 -11.20
N MET A 112 -5.42 -0.59 -10.56
CA MET A 112 -5.54 0.71 -9.90
C MET A 112 -4.52 1.70 -10.47
N ARG A 113 -4.94 2.96 -10.64
CA ARG A 113 -4.09 4.10 -11.06
C ARG A 113 -3.15 3.79 -12.23
N THR A 114 -3.63 2.98 -13.18
CA THR A 114 -2.83 2.51 -14.31
C THR A 114 -3.20 3.31 -15.56
N GLY A 115 -2.19 3.92 -16.18
CA GLY A 115 -2.33 4.68 -17.42
C GLY A 115 -1.49 4.12 -18.57
N VAL A 116 -1.51 4.81 -19.72
CA VAL A 116 -0.66 4.44 -20.88
C VAL A 116 0.82 4.45 -20.49
N ARG A 117 1.26 5.49 -19.76
CA ARG A 117 2.63 5.64 -19.26
C ARG A 117 3.08 4.47 -18.39
N THR A 118 2.18 3.95 -17.55
CA THR A 118 2.44 2.75 -16.72
C THR A 118 2.76 1.52 -17.57
N PHE A 119 2.01 1.29 -18.65
CA PHE A 119 2.27 0.17 -19.55
C PHE A 119 3.54 0.37 -20.39
N GLU A 120 3.86 1.60 -20.78
CA GLU A 120 5.13 1.92 -21.45
C GLU A 120 6.33 1.64 -20.54
N ALA A 121 6.28 2.08 -19.27
CA ALA A 121 7.29 1.77 -18.28
C ALA A 121 7.43 0.25 -18.08
N ALA A 122 6.32 -0.46 -17.87
CA ALA A 122 6.32 -1.91 -17.71
C ALA A 122 6.90 -2.64 -18.94
N ALA A 123 6.57 -2.20 -20.15
CA ALA A 123 7.11 -2.74 -21.39
C ALA A 123 8.64 -2.56 -21.46
N ARG A 124 9.16 -1.39 -21.09
CA ARG A 124 10.61 -1.11 -21.05
C ARG A 124 11.32 -2.00 -20.04
N LEU A 125 10.79 -2.12 -18.82
CA LEU A 125 11.36 -2.98 -17.78
C LEU A 125 11.34 -4.45 -18.20
N ARG A 126 10.28 -4.90 -18.86
CA ARG A 126 10.22 -6.24 -19.46
C ARG A 126 11.26 -6.42 -20.57
N SER A 127 11.47 -5.42 -21.43
CA SER A 127 12.54 -5.42 -22.44
C SER A 127 13.95 -5.45 -21.81
N ALA A 128 14.11 -4.88 -20.61
CA ALA A 128 15.35 -4.96 -19.83
C ALA A 128 15.53 -6.31 -19.08
N GLY A 129 14.61 -7.25 -19.24
CA GLY A 129 14.75 -8.62 -18.74
C GLY A 129 13.97 -8.93 -17.46
N ALA A 130 13.10 -8.03 -16.98
CA ALA A 130 12.30 -8.27 -15.79
C ALA A 130 11.42 -9.53 -15.94
N ASP A 131 11.52 -10.50 -15.04
CA ASP A 131 10.73 -11.73 -15.06
C ASP A 131 9.48 -11.65 -14.18
N THR A 132 8.30 -11.71 -14.80
CA THR A 132 7.02 -11.72 -14.08
C THR A 132 6.85 -12.93 -13.16
N VAL A 133 7.54 -14.04 -13.46
CA VAL A 133 7.53 -15.22 -12.58
C VAL A 133 8.30 -14.93 -11.29
N GLU A 134 9.48 -14.31 -11.39
CA GLU A 134 10.28 -13.94 -10.22
C GLU A 134 9.61 -12.85 -9.40
N ILE A 135 9.00 -11.86 -10.06
CA ILE A 135 8.17 -10.84 -9.39
C ILE A 135 7.01 -11.51 -8.64
N LYS A 136 6.34 -12.48 -9.25
CA LYS A 136 5.29 -13.25 -8.55
C LYS A 136 5.85 -13.99 -7.33
N ARG A 137 7.07 -14.55 -7.40
CA ARG A 137 7.73 -15.20 -6.25
C ARG A 137 7.99 -14.22 -5.11
N LEU A 138 8.39 -12.99 -5.41
CA LEU A 138 8.62 -11.95 -4.38
C LEU A 138 7.36 -11.67 -3.54
N PHE A 139 6.17 -11.81 -4.12
CA PHE A 139 4.89 -11.57 -3.45
C PHE A 139 4.20 -12.85 -2.94
N GLN A 140 4.86 -14.01 -2.99
CA GLN A 140 4.27 -15.23 -2.42
C GLN A 140 4.19 -15.11 -0.91
N THR A 141 2.99 -15.37 -0.37
CA THR A 141 2.78 -15.58 1.06
C THR A 141 3.00 -17.04 1.41
N ASP A 142 3.26 -17.33 2.68
CA ASP A 142 3.28 -18.70 3.17
C ASP A 142 1.90 -19.37 3.07
N PHE A 143 1.89 -20.69 3.14
CA PHE A 143 0.67 -21.49 2.97
C PHE A 143 -0.32 -21.32 4.13
N GLU A 144 0.16 -21.13 5.37
CA GLU A 144 -0.71 -20.99 6.54
C GLU A 144 -1.47 -19.68 6.48
N SER A 145 -0.79 -18.57 6.16
CA SER A 145 -1.42 -17.27 5.90
C SER A 145 -2.48 -17.35 4.79
N CYS A 146 -2.22 -18.14 3.75
CA CYS A 146 -3.17 -18.38 2.67
C CYS A 146 -4.42 -19.12 3.18
N VAL A 147 -4.25 -20.20 3.95
CA VAL A 147 -5.35 -20.95 4.54
C VAL A 147 -6.20 -20.06 5.45
N ASP A 148 -5.57 -19.26 6.29
CA ASP A 148 -6.24 -18.37 7.24
C ASP A 148 -7.07 -17.30 6.52
N ARG A 149 -6.50 -16.71 5.47
CA ARG A 149 -7.21 -15.76 4.62
C ARG A 149 -8.46 -16.38 3.99
N TYR A 150 -8.35 -17.58 3.44
CA TYR A 150 -9.50 -18.24 2.81
C TYR A 150 -10.53 -18.78 3.81
N ASP A 151 -10.14 -19.12 5.03
CA ASP A 151 -11.10 -19.45 6.10
C ASP A 151 -11.97 -18.24 6.46
N ILE A 152 -11.37 -17.05 6.54
CA ILE A 152 -12.11 -15.79 6.71
C ILE A 152 -13.06 -15.56 5.53
N VAL A 153 -12.58 -15.67 4.29
CA VAL A 153 -13.44 -15.46 3.10
C VAL A 153 -14.60 -16.47 3.06
N ARG A 154 -14.34 -17.73 3.41
CA ARG A 154 -15.36 -18.79 3.48
C ARG A 154 -16.48 -18.50 4.48
N ARG A 155 -16.16 -17.80 5.58
CA ARG A 155 -17.11 -17.42 6.64
C ARG A 155 -17.90 -16.15 6.32
N ALA A 156 -17.63 -15.51 5.19
CA ALA A 156 -18.33 -14.30 4.82
C ALA A 156 -19.79 -14.55 4.47
N HIS A 157 -20.65 -13.64 4.92
CA HIS A 157 -22.06 -13.59 4.59
C HIS A 157 -22.39 -12.25 3.92
N MET A 158 -23.31 -12.29 2.95
CA MET A 158 -23.82 -11.09 2.31
C MET A 158 -24.86 -10.42 3.19
N HIS A 159 -24.66 -9.14 3.43
CA HIS A 159 -25.63 -8.22 4.03
C HIS A 159 -26.19 -7.26 2.97
N ARG A 160 -27.14 -6.41 3.39
CA ARG A 160 -27.78 -5.39 2.55
C ARG A 160 -26.75 -4.46 1.90
N GLY A 161 -27.11 -3.88 0.74
CA GLY A 161 -26.29 -2.87 0.06
C GLY A 161 -25.02 -3.40 -0.62
N GLY A 162 -24.90 -4.73 -0.79
CA GLY A 162 -23.67 -5.33 -1.33
C GLY A 162 -22.53 -5.34 -0.32
N ILE A 163 -22.83 -5.45 0.98
CA ILE A 163 -21.80 -5.49 2.02
C ILE A 163 -21.52 -6.94 2.40
N ALA A 164 -20.28 -7.39 2.32
CA ALA A 164 -19.85 -8.69 2.81
C ALA A 164 -19.33 -8.56 4.25
N ILE A 165 -19.72 -9.45 5.15
CA ILE A 165 -19.27 -9.44 6.55
C ILE A 165 -18.76 -10.83 6.92
N SER A 166 -17.56 -10.90 7.49
CA SER A 166 -16.96 -12.15 7.99
C SER A 166 -16.46 -11.96 9.42
N MET A 167 -16.63 -12.99 10.24
CA MET A 167 -16.08 -13.07 11.59
C MET A 167 -15.17 -14.30 11.68
N SER A 168 -13.90 -14.08 12.00
CA SER A 168 -12.97 -15.14 12.36
C SER A 168 -13.19 -15.55 13.81
N GLU A 169 -13.26 -16.85 14.07
CA GLU A 169 -13.29 -17.41 15.43
C GLU A 169 -11.91 -17.40 16.11
N LYS A 170 -10.84 -17.22 15.34
CA LYS A 170 -9.47 -17.22 15.84
C LYS A 170 -8.78 -15.90 15.57
N THR A 171 -7.78 -15.60 16.38
CA THR A 171 -6.86 -14.50 16.12
C THR A 171 -6.10 -14.76 14.83
N VAL A 172 -6.00 -13.72 14.02
CA VAL A 172 -5.30 -13.70 12.74
C VAL A 172 -4.47 -12.43 12.67
N ASP A 173 -3.40 -12.45 11.89
CA ASP A 173 -2.62 -11.25 11.64
C ASP A 173 -3.50 -10.18 10.96
N ARG A 174 -3.31 -8.91 11.36
CA ARG A 174 -4.09 -7.79 10.84
C ARG A 174 -3.95 -7.64 9.32
N THR A 175 -2.79 -7.99 8.76
CA THR A 175 -2.50 -8.01 7.32
C THR A 175 -3.31 -9.08 6.62
N ILE A 176 -3.42 -10.29 7.20
CA ILE A 176 -4.24 -11.38 6.65
C ILE A 176 -5.72 -10.98 6.64
N ALA A 177 -6.22 -10.38 7.72
CA ALA A 177 -7.60 -9.89 7.80
C ALA A 177 -7.88 -8.78 6.77
N ALA A 178 -6.94 -7.85 6.60
CA ALA A 178 -6.98 -6.83 5.56
C ALA A 178 -7.03 -7.42 4.15
N GLN A 179 -6.17 -8.40 3.86
CA GLN A 179 -6.15 -9.09 2.57
C GLN A 179 -7.43 -9.89 2.32
N ALA A 180 -8.02 -10.51 3.35
CA ALA A 180 -9.31 -11.19 3.25
C ALA A 180 -10.44 -10.20 2.91
N ALA A 181 -10.43 -9.01 3.53
CA ALA A 181 -11.37 -7.94 3.18
C ALA A 181 -11.18 -7.48 1.72
N ASP A 182 -9.94 -7.24 1.28
CA ASP A 182 -9.65 -6.91 -0.13
C ASP A 182 -10.09 -8.03 -1.10
N GLU A 183 -9.93 -9.32 -0.74
CA GLU A 183 -10.39 -10.46 -1.56
C GLU A 183 -11.92 -10.49 -1.70
N LEU A 184 -12.65 -10.17 -0.63
CA LEU A 184 -14.12 -10.09 -0.67
C LEU A 184 -14.62 -9.02 -1.64
N LEU A 185 -13.86 -7.94 -1.87
CA LEU A 185 -14.22 -6.93 -2.87
C LEU A 185 -14.14 -7.43 -4.32
N ASN A 186 -13.45 -8.54 -4.58
CA ASN A 186 -13.39 -9.16 -5.91
C ASN A 186 -14.65 -9.99 -6.21
N VAL A 187 -15.51 -10.24 -5.23
CA VAL A 187 -16.76 -10.99 -5.41
C VAL A 187 -17.82 -10.10 -6.05
N LEU A 188 -18.48 -10.62 -7.09
CA LEU A 188 -19.53 -9.88 -7.81
C LEU A 188 -20.61 -9.38 -6.84
N ASN A 189 -20.99 -8.11 -7.02
CA ASN A 189 -21.97 -7.38 -6.20
C ASN A 189 -21.51 -7.01 -4.78
N VAL A 190 -20.26 -7.26 -4.40
CA VAL A 190 -19.68 -6.69 -3.18
C VAL A 190 -19.22 -5.26 -3.46
N GLN A 191 -19.57 -4.32 -2.58
CA GLN A 191 -19.24 -2.90 -2.62
C GLN A 191 -18.41 -2.47 -1.40
N ALA A 192 -18.57 -3.18 -0.28
CA ALA A 192 -17.73 -3.08 0.90
C ALA A 192 -17.63 -4.43 1.61
N SER A 193 -16.57 -4.61 2.37
CA SER A 193 -16.30 -5.81 3.15
C SER A 193 -15.87 -5.45 4.56
N PHE A 194 -16.35 -6.18 5.55
CA PHE A 194 -15.94 -6.08 6.96
C PHE A 194 -15.46 -7.43 7.45
N VAL A 195 -14.24 -7.48 7.96
CA VAL A 195 -13.65 -8.68 8.58
C VAL A 195 -13.41 -8.39 10.05
N LEU A 196 -14.00 -9.22 10.91
CA LEU A 196 -13.85 -9.15 12.35
C LEU A 196 -13.01 -10.33 12.85
N PHE A 197 -12.19 -10.11 13.86
CA PHE A 197 -11.40 -11.17 14.49
C PHE A 197 -11.00 -10.81 15.93
N PRO A 198 -10.88 -11.81 16.82
CA PRO A 198 -10.41 -11.58 18.18
C PRO A 198 -8.89 -11.32 18.21
N GLU A 199 -8.44 -10.36 19.01
CA GLU A 199 -7.02 -10.10 19.30
C GLU A 199 -6.88 -9.74 20.78
N GLY A 200 -6.39 -10.68 21.60
CA GLY A 200 -6.36 -10.50 23.05
C GLY A 200 -7.76 -10.37 23.66
N ASP A 201 -8.03 -9.26 24.34
CA ASP A 201 -9.33 -8.90 24.93
C ASP A 201 -10.18 -7.98 24.03
N GLU A 202 -9.75 -7.82 22.77
CA GLU A 202 -10.37 -6.96 21.78
C GLU A 202 -10.98 -7.74 20.62
N ILE A 203 -11.99 -7.16 20.00
CA ILE A 203 -12.43 -7.52 18.65
C ILE A 203 -11.96 -6.42 17.70
N VAL A 204 -11.15 -6.81 16.72
CA VAL A 204 -10.64 -5.92 15.68
C VAL A 204 -11.53 -6.04 14.45
N ILE A 205 -11.84 -4.91 13.81
CA ILE A 205 -12.58 -4.84 12.56
C ILE A 205 -11.69 -4.20 11.50
N SER A 206 -11.56 -4.85 10.35
CA SER A 206 -10.92 -4.32 9.15
C SER A 206 -11.96 -4.16 8.05
N ALA A 207 -12.10 -2.96 7.51
CA ALA A 207 -13.07 -2.65 6.46
C ALA A 207 -12.39 -2.17 5.17
N ARG A 208 -12.99 -2.54 4.03
CA ARG A 208 -12.60 -2.09 2.69
C ARG A 208 -13.83 -1.72 1.88
N SER A 209 -13.71 -0.79 0.93
CA SER A 209 -14.76 -0.47 -0.04
C SER A 209 -14.21 -0.10 -1.40
N LEU A 210 -15.02 -0.31 -2.44
CA LEU A 210 -14.80 0.21 -3.79
C LEU A 210 -15.09 1.72 -3.93
N GLY A 211 -15.54 2.38 -2.86
CA GLY A 211 -15.70 3.84 -2.79
C GLY A 211 -17.15 4.34 -2.72
N ASN A 212 -18.13 3.50 -3.04
CA ASN A 212 -19.55 3.86 -2.93
C ASN A 212 -20.06 3.84 -1.48
N ILE A 213 -19.45 3.02 -0.62
CA ILE A 213 -19.81 2.88 0.79
C ILE A 213 -18.68 3.46 1.63
N ASN A 214 -18.98 4.49 2.41
CA ASN A 214 -17.99 5.15 3.25
C ASN A 214 -17.75 4.34 4.53
N VAL A 215 -16.75 3.46 4.51
CA VAL A 215 -16.45 2.57 5.64
C VAL A 215 -15.85 3.31 6.85
N GLN A 216 -15.26 4.49 6.65
CA GLN A 216 -14.81 5.35 7.74
C GLN A 216 -15.99 5.78 8.61
N VAL A 217 -17.04 6.33 8.02
CA VAL A 217 -18.22 6.82 8.78
C VAL A 217 -18.91 5.70 9.55
N ILE A 218 -18.93 4.49 8.98
CA ILE A 218 -19.48 3.29 9.65
C ILE A 218 -18.62 2.93 10.87
N LEU A 219 -17.29 2.85 10.72
CA LEU A 219 -16.42 2.45 11.82
C LEU A 219 -16.17 3.55 12.87
N GLU A 220 -16.32 4.83 12.53
CA GLU A 220 -16.29 5.93 13.51
C GLU A 220 -17.39 5.78 14.57
N LYS A 221 -18.59 5.33 14.18
CA LYS A 221 -19.67 5.00 15.13
C LYS A 221 -19.35 3.80 16.03
N MET A 222 -18.36 2.99 15.65
CA MET A 222 -17.84 1.86 16.42
C MET A 222 -16.61 2.26 17.27
N GLY A 223 -16.19 3.53 17.26
CA GLY A 223 -15.00 4.02 17.95
C GLY A 223 -13.69 3.81 17.17
N GLY A 224 -13.79 3.49 15.88
CA GLY A 224 -12.66 3.36 14.96
C GLY A 224 -12.42 4.60 14.10
N GLY A 225 -11.78 4.42 12.96
CA GLY A 225 -11.50 5.48 12.00
C GLY A 225 -10.74 4.97 10.77
N GLY A 226 -10.37 5.90 9.89
CA GLY A 226 -9.60 5.62 8.68
C GLY A 226 -9.94 6.56 7.54
N HIS A 227 -10.10 5.99 6.35
CA HIS A 227 -10.44 6.67 5.11
C HIS A 227 -11.70 6.07 4.50
N LEU A 228 -12.28 6.80 3.55
CA LEU A 228 -13.53 6.44 2.87
C LEU A 228 -13.58 4.99 2.37
N ASN A 229 -12.48 4.45 1.88
CA ASN A 229 -12.37 3.10 1.31
C ASN A 229 -11.63 2.09 2.19
N MET A 230 -11.05 2.51 3.31
CA MET A 230 -10.24 1.68 4.18
C MET A 230 -10.31 2.20 5.61
N ALA A 231 -10.86 1.41 6.52
CA ALA A 231 -11.01 1.80 7.92
C ALA A 231 -10.82 0.62 8.86
N GLY A 232 -10.58 0.91 10.13
CA GLY A 232 -10.49 -0.11 11.19
C GLY A 232 -11.06 0.35 12.52
N ALA A 233 -11.43 -0.61 13.37
CA ALA A 233 -11.90 -0.37 14.73
C ALA A 233 -11.37 -1.46 15.68
N GLN A 234 -11.21 -1.11 16.95
CA GLN A 234 -10.81 -2.01 18.03
C GLN A 234 -11.81 -1.85 19.18
N ILE A 235 -12.49 -2.93 19.55
CA ILE A 235 -13.53 -2.90 20.57
C ILE A 235 -13.12 -3.80 21.74
N ARG A 236 -12.82 -3.18 22.88
CA ARG A 236 -12.44 -3.85 24.13
C ARG A 236 -13.65 -4.32 24.93
N GLY A 237 -13.51 -5.47 25.59
CA GLY A 237 -14.42 -5.91 26.65
C GLY A 237 -15.83 -6.31 26.19
N GLN A 238 -16.02 -6.58 24.91
CA GLN A 238 -17.27 -7.07 24.34
C GLN A 238 -17.03 -8.39 23.60
N SER A 239 -18.02 -9.29 23.60
CA SER A 239 -17.90 -10.55 22.85
C SER A 239 -18.01 -10.30 21.34
N ALA A 240 -17.47 -11.23 20.55
CA ALA A 240 -17.52 -11.18 19.09
C ALA A 240 -18.95 -11.03 18.57
N GLU A 241 -19.92 -11.71 19.19
CA GLU A 241 -21.34 -11.69 18.81
C GLU A 241 -21.98 -10.32 19.06
N VAL A 242 -21.63 -9.67 20.19
CA VAL A 242 -22.12 -8.33 20.53
C VAL A 242 -21.57 -7.30 19.54
N VAL A 243 -20.27 -7.38 19.24
CA VAL A 243 -19.62 -6.48 18.27
C VAL A 243 -20.18 -6.68 16.87
N LEU A 244 -20.40 -7.93 16.45
CA LEU A 244 -21.00 -8.26 15.18
C LEU A 244 -22.45 -7.72 15.06
N SER A 245 -23.26 -7.92 16.11
CA SER A 245 -24.65 -7.42 16.14
C SER A 245 -24.70 -5.90 16.05
N ARG A 246 -23.84 -5.20 16.81
CA ARG A 246 -23.72 -3.75 16.74
C ARG A 246 -23.24 -3.27 15.36
N LEU A 247 -22.33 -4.00 14.71
CA LEU A 247 -21.89 -3.67 13.35
C LEU A 247 -23.06 -3.74 12.36
N TYR A 248 -23.91 -4.77 12.45
CA TYR A 248 -25.13 -4.86 11.62
C TYR A 248 -26.03 -3.64 11.80
N GLU A 249 -26.32 -3.26 13.06
CA GLU A 249 -27.15 -2.09 13.37
C GLU A 249 -26.56 -0.80 12.78
N VAL A 250 -25.26 -0.58 12.97
CA VAL A 250 -24.56 0.61 12.47
C VAL A 250 -24.55 0.68 10.94
N ILE A 251 -24.44 -0.47 10.27
CA ILE A 251 -24.51 -0.57 8.81
C ILE A 251 -25.94 -0.28 8.33
N ASP A 252 -26.96 -0.86 8.95
CA ASP A 252 -28.35 -0.62 8.57
C ASP A 252 -28.74 0.85 8.75
N GLU A 253 -28.35 1.48 9.86
CA GLU A 253 -28.51 2.92 10.07
C GLU A 253 -27.79 3.79 9.03
N TYR A 254 -26.67 3.30 8.46
CA TYR A 254 -25.95 4.02 7.41
C TYR A 254 -26.68 3.89 6.06
N LEU A 255 -27.23 2.72 5.76
CA LEU A 255 -27.94 2.43 4.51
C LEU A 255 -29.35 3.02 4.46
N ASP A 256 -30.01 3.19 5.60
CA ASP A 256 -31.37 3.73 5.69
C ASP A 256 -31.41 5.28 5.70
N LYS A 257 -30.24 5.94 5.62
CA LYS A 257 -30.09 7.40 5.46
C LYS A 257 -29.94 7.78 3.99
#